data_AF-A0A7V9BWF5-F1
#
_entry.id   AF-A0A7V9BWF5-F1
#
_cell.length_a   1.000
_cell.length_b   1.000
_cell.length_c   1.000
_cell.angle_alpha   90.00
_cell.angle_beta   90.00
_cell.angle_gamma   90.00
#
_symmetry.space_group_name_H-M   'P 1'
#
loop_
_entity.id
_entity.type
_entity.pdbx_description
1 polymer ?
#
loop_
_entity_poly.entity_id
_entity_poly.type
_entity_poly.pdbx_seq_one_letter_code
_entity_poly.pdbx_strand_id
1 'polypeptide(L)' 'MLDEEQHRRRSPDHLIDGLISAGPVGSVDDCVAWLDELRARTGVTRTALFLDVGGNRQTTTENMTRFARDVLPTLHR' A
#
# COMPACT_ATOMS: atom_id res chain seq x y z
N MET A 1 -17.68 11.99 -23.51
CA MET A 1 -16.23 12.20 -23.26
C MET A 1 -15.91 12.69 -21.85
N LEU A 2 -16.31 13.90 -21.40
CA LEU A 2 -16.03 14.36 -20.03
C LEU A 2 -16.78 13.53 -18.96
N ASP A 3 -18.03 13.18 -19.22
CA ASP A 3 -18.85 12.40 -18.26
C ASP A 3 -18.37 10.96 -18.10
N GLU A 4 -17.87 10.32 -19.16
CA GLU A 4 -17.34 8.95 -19.13
C GLU A 4 -15.99 8.89 -18.40
N GLU A 5 -15.13 9.87 -18.63
CA GLU A 5 -13.86 10.04 -17.91
C GLU A 5 -14.11 10.24 -16.41
N GLN A 6 -15.11 11.04 -16.06
CA GLN A 6 -15.50 11.30 -14.68
C GLN A 6 -16.19 10.09 -14.02
N HIS A 7 -16.98 9.31 -14.78
CA HIS A 7 -17.55 8.04 -14.31
C HIS A 7 -16.47 7.00 -14.04
N ARG A 8 -15.51 6.86 -14.95
CA ARG A 8 -14.37 5.96 -14.80
C ARG A 8 -13.53 6.31 -13.57
N ARG A 9 -13.27 7.59 -13.30
CA ARG A 9 -12.52 8.01 -12.11
C ARG A 9 -13.23 7.74 -10.78
N ARG A 10 -14.55 7.59 -10.81
CA ARG A 10 -15.38 7.26 -9.66
C ARG A 10 -15.72 5.78 -9.57
N SER A 11 -15.25 4.96 -10.52
CA SER A 11 -15.46 3.52 -10.43
C SER A 11 -14.72 2.96 -9.22
N PRO A 12 -15.27 1.94 -8.55
CA PRO A 12 -14.57 1.25 -7.47
C PRO A 12 -13.18 0.77 -7.89
N ASP A 13 -13.04 0.26 -9.12
CA ASP A 13 -11.78 -0.23 -9.65
C ASP A 13 -10.71 0.87 -9.71
N HIS A 14 -11.07 2.07 -10.18
CA HIS A 14 -10.13 3.18 -10.24
C HIS A 14 -9.73 3.68 -8.84
N LEU A 15 -10.65 3.63 -7.89
CA LEU A 15 -10.36 3.94 -6.49
C LEU A 15 -9.40 2.90 -5.89
N ILE A 16 -9.64 1.62 -6.15
CA ILE A 16 -8.81 0.50 -5.69
C ILE A 16 -7.39 0.62 -6.28
N ASP A 17 -7.28 0.84 -7.58
CA ASP A 17 -5.99 1.07 -8.26
C ASP A 17 -5.25 2.27 -7.64
N GLY A 18 -5.98 3.35 -7.36
CA GLY A 18 -5.44 4.53 -6.68
C GLY A 18 -4.86 4.19 -5.30
N LEU A 19 -5.60 3.44 -4.48
CA LEU A 19 -5.15 3.01 -3.15
C LEU A 19 -3.94 2.08 -3.22
N ILE A 20 -3.91 1.14 -4.17
CA ILE A 20 -2.78 0.23 -4.40
C ILE A 20 -1.54 1.02 -4.86
N SER A 21 -1.72 2.02 -5.73
CA SER A 21 -0.58 2.83 -6.19
C SER A 21 0.03 3.72 -5.09
N ALA A 22 -0.79 4.13 -4.10
CA ALA A 22 -0.40 5.09 -3.08
C ALA A 22 0.42 4.49 -1.92
N GLY A 23 0.43 3.17 -1.76
CA GLY A 23 1.11 2.52 -0.64
C GLY A 23 1.26 1.00 -0.81
N PRO A 24 1.98 0.34 0.10
CA PRO A 24 2.18 -1.10 0.06
C PRO A 24 0.87 -1.83 0.42
N VAL A 25 0.10 -2.22 -0.60
CA VAL A 25 -1.19 -2.92 -0.47
C VAL A 25 -1.16 -4.18 -1.32
N GLY A 26 -1.49 -5.32 -0.71
CA GLY A 26 -1.56 -6.61 -1.42
C GLY A 26 -0.95 -7.75 -0.63
N SER A 27 -0.26 -8.65 -1.33
CA SER A 27 0.54 -9.71 -0.73
C SER A 27 1.81 -9.16 -0.05
N VAL A 28 2.54 -10.04 0.64
CA VAL A 28 3.85 -9.69 1.23
C VAL A 28 4.82 -9.23 0.13
N ASP A 29 4.87 -9.97 -0.99
CA ASP A 29 5.76 -9.66 -2.11
C ASP A 29 5.42 -8.31 -2.75
N ASP A 30 4.13 -7.99 -2.89
CA ASP A 30 3.69 -6.68 -3.40
C ASP A 30 4.15 -5.54 -2.48
N CYS A 31 4.03 -5.73 -1.16
CA CYS A 31 4.47 -4.73 -0.18
C CYS A 31 5.99 -4.50 -0.23
N VAL A 32 6.76 -5.58 -0.37
CA VAL A 32 8.22 -5.52 -0.48
C VAL A 32 8.64 -4.81 -1.76
N ALA A 33 8.07 -5.22 -2.90
CA ALA A 33 8.36 -4.63 -4.20
C ALA A 33 8.06 -3.13 -4.22
N TRP A 34 6.94 -2.70 -3.64
CA TRP A 34 6.58 -1.28 -3.56
C TRP A 34 7.58 -0.48 -2.73
N LEU A 35 8.03 -1.01 -1.59
CA LEU A 35 8.99 -0.34 -0.71
C LEU A 35 10.40 -0.27 -1.32
N ASP A 36 10.83 -1.34 -1.99
CA ASP A 36 12.09 -1.37 -2.73
C ASP A 36 12.06 -0.38 -3.90
N GLU A 37 10.95 -0.30 -4.64
CA GLU A 37 10.76 0.70 -5.70
C GLU A 37 10.79 2.12 -5.13
N LEU A 38 10.10 2.38 -4.02
CA LEU A 38 10.12 3.68 -3.34
C LEU A 38 11.55 4.06 -2.97
N ARG A 39 12.30 3.14 -2.35
CA ARG A 39 13.71 3.35 -1.96
C ARG A 39 14.58 3.60 -3.19
N ALA A 40 14.44 2.81 -4.25
CA ALA A 40 15.22 2.96 -5.48
C ALA A 40 14.95 4.31 -6.17
N ARG A 41 13.69 4.75 -6.20
CA ARG A 41 13.28 6.00 -6.84
C ARG A 41 13.63 7.26 -6.03
N THR A 42 13.64 7.17 -4.70
CA THR A 42 13.73 8.36 -3.83
C THR A 42 14.97 8.41 -2.93
N GLY A 43 15.65 7.29 -2.73
CA GLY A 43 16.73 7.14 -1.76
C GLY A 43 16.26 7.09 -0.30
N VAL A 44 14.95 7.13 -0.02
CA VAL A 44 14.41 7.08 1.34
C VAL A 44 14.64 5.70 1.95
N THR A 45 15.23 5.68 3.15
CA THR A 45 15.53 4.46 3.93
C THR A 45 14.70 4.32 5.20
N ARG A 46 13.84 5.32 5.49
CA ARG A 46 12.94 5.33 6.64
C ARG A 46 11.56 5.76 6.18
N THR A 47 10.58 4.86 6.31
CA THR A 47 9.21 5.08 5.86
C THR A 47 8.26 4.99 7.05
N ALA A 48 7.36 5.97 7.17
CA ALA A 48 6.22 5.88 8.07
C ALA A 48 5.02 5.36 7.28
N LEU A 49 4.34 4.34 7.80
CA LEU A 49 3.22 3.67 7.15
C LEU A 49 1.99 3.69 8.05
N PHE A 50 0.83 3.90 7.43
CA PHE A 50 -0.48 3.77 8.07
C PHE A 50 -1.12 2.46 7.60
N LEU A 51 -1.53 1.60 8.53
CA LEU A 51 -2.06 0.24 8.26
C LEU A 51 -3.53 0.08 8.68
N ASP A 52 -4.22 1.20 8.86
CA ASP A 52 -5.56 1.32 9.41
C ASP A 52 -6.68 1.43 8.38
N VAL A 53 -6.36 1.32 7.08
CA VAL A 53 -7.32 1.39 5.96
C VAL A 53 -8.46 0.36 6.09
N GLY A 54 -8.24 -0.75 6.81
CA GLY A 54 -9.29 -1.73 7.13
C GLY A 54 -10.41 -1.21 8.04
N GLY A 55 -10.30 0.03 8.55
CA GLY A 55 -11.39 0.77 9.19
C GLY A 55 -11.79 0.29 10.59
N ASN A 56 -11.10 -0.71 11.15
CA ASN A 56 -11.37 -1.19 12.50
C ASN A 56 -10.07 -1.64 13.21
N ARG A 57 -10.08 -1.55 14.54
CA ARG A 57 -8.91 -1.84 15.39
C ARG A 57 -8.37 -3.25 15.21
N GLN A 58 -9.23 -4.24 15.03
CA GLN A 58 -8.81 -5.64 14.88
C GLN A 58 -8.00 -5.80 13.60
N THR A 59 -8.54 -5.37 12.46
CA THR A 59 -7.85 -5.43 11.17
C THR A 59 -6.57 -4.59 11.17
N THR A 60 -6.57 -3.40 11.78
CA THR A 60 -5.33 -2.61 11.94
C THR A 60 -4.27 -3.40 12.71
N THR A 61 -4.63 -4.03 13.82
CA THR A 61 -3.69 -4.80 14.66
C THR A 61 -3.15 -6.03 13.91
N GLU A 62 -4.02 -6.72 13.17
CA GLU A 62 -3.64 -7.86 12.33
C GLU A 62 -2.70 -7.43 11.20
N ASN A 63 -3.00 -6.32 10.51
CA ASN A 63 -2.13 -5.77 9.47
C ASN A 63 -0.76 -5.39 10.03
N MET A 64 -0.71 -4.67 11.16
CA MET A 64 0.56 -4.32 11.83
C MET A 64 1.37 -5.57 12.20
N THR A 65 0.71 -6.60 12.73
CA THR A 65 1.36 -7.84 13.14
C THR A 65 1.94 -8.58 11.94
N ARG A 66 1.14 -8.76 10.87
CA ARG A 66 1.59 -9.40 9.63
C ARG A 66 2.71 -8.62 8.97
N PHE A 67 2.60 -7.30 8.88
CA PHE A 67 3.62 -6.45 8.29
C PHE A 67 4.95 -6.54 9.06
N ALA A 68 4.90 -6.46 10.39
CA ALA A 68 6.08 -6.58 11.23
C ALA A 68 6.75 -7.96 11.15
N ARG A 69 5.97 -9.03 11.02
CA ARG A 69 6.47 -10.40 10.97
C ARG A 69 6.96 -10.81 9.58
N ASP A 70 6.24 -10.40 8.54
CA ASP A 70 6.38 -10.99 7.20
C ASP A 70 7.05 -10.02 6.19
N VAL A 71 6.93 -8.70 6.39
CA VAL A 71 7.49 -7.68 5.46
C VAL A 71 8.76 -7.06 6.03
N LEU A 72 8.74 -6.53 7.26
CA LEU A 72 9.91 -5.83 7.81
C LEU A 72 11.22 -6.65 7.78
N PRO A 73 11.22 -7.98 8.02
CA PRO A 73 12.46 -8.76 7.97
C PRO A 73 13.06 -8.94 6.58
N THR A 74 12.27 -8.78 5.51
CA THR A 74 12.74 -8.93 4.12
C THR A 74 13.31 -7.63 3.56
N LEU A 75 12.95 -6.49 4.15
CA LEU A 75 13.52 -5.18 3.82
C LEU A 75 14.96 -5.10 4.35
N HIS A 76 15.93 -5.41 3.49
CA HIS A 76 17.35 -5.31 3.81
C HIS A 76 17.74 -3.86 4.17
N ARG A 77 18.57 -3.69 5.22
CA ARG A 77 19.19 -2.38 5.54
C ARG A 77 20.12 -1.92 4.42
#